data_AF-A0A4V3CTP6-F1
#
_entry.id   AF-A0A4V3CTP6-F1
#
_cell.length_a   1.000
_cell.length_b   1.000
_cell.length_c   1.000
_cell.angle_alpha   90.00
_cell.angle_beta   90.00
_cell.angle_gamma   90.00
#
_symmetry.space_group_name_H-M   'P 1'
#
loop_
_entity.id
_entity.type
_entity.pdbx_description
1 polymer ?
#
loop_
_entity_poly.entity_id
_entity_poly.type
_entity_poly.pdbx_seq_one_letter_code
_entity_poly.pdbx_strand_id
1 'polypeptide(L)'
;MSVLVSTVLMATLVVGPFYLARGLGLGMAKVGLVMSAGPLVAAFAGVPAGRLVDRFGAPGMVVVALAGMLLGCVALGVMPAAAGLAGFMLHIVIITAHYALFQAANNTAVMTDVSPDRRGVISGLLNLARNLGLIGGASVMGAVFAFASGAGEPAAIALGLRVTVAVAAALLLARGRQTA
;
A
#
# COMPACT_ATOMS: atom_id res chain seq x y z
N MET A 1 3.87 -12.43 6.21
CA MET A 1 3.82 -10.97 6.42
C MET A 1 3.66 -10.15 5.12
N SER A 2 4.41 -10.46 4.05
CA SER A 2 4.41 -9.68 2.81
C SER A 2 3.10 -9.71 2.01
N VAL A 3 2.32 -10.79 2.08
CA VAL A 3 1.08 -10.97 1.30
C VAL A 3 0.06 -9.88 1.62
N LEU A 4 -0.30 -9.71 2.89
CA LEU A 4 -1.30 -8.73 3.34
C LEU A 4 -0.93 -7.28 3.02
N VAL A 5 0.33 -6.91 3.19
CA VAL A 5 0.79 -5.53 2.92
C VAL A 5 0.79 -5.25 1.42
N SER A 6 1.16 -6.24 0.61
CA SER A 6 1.07 -6.15 -0.85
C SER A 6 -0.38 -6.00 -1.32
N THR A 7 -1.33 -6.68 -0.66
CA THR A 7 -2.76 -6.51 -0.92
C THR A 7 -3.27 -5.10 -0.65
N VAL A 8 -2.83 -4.48 0.44
CA VAL A 8 -3.18 -3.08 0.78
C VAL A 8 -2.65 -2.10 -0.27
N LEU A 9 -1.43 -2.29 -0.76
CA LEU A 9 -0.86 -1.44 -1.81
C LEU A 9 -1.69 -1.49 -3.11
N MET A 10 -2.21 -2.67 -3.45
CA MET A 10 -3.01 -2.87 -4.66
C MET A 10 -4.39 -2.23 -4.60
N ALA A 11 -4.98 -2.06 -3.40
CA ALA A 11 -6.18 -1.25 -3.25
C ALA A 11 -5.98 0.16 -3.82
N THR A 12 -4.86 0.81 -3.48
CA THR A 12 -4.57 2.17 -3.96
C THR A 12 -4.24 2.22 -5.45
N LEU A 13 -3.43 1.26 -5.93
CA LEU A 13 -2.94 1.25 -7.32
C LEU A 13 -4.00 0.81 -8.33
N VAL A 14 -4.91 -0.10 -7.95
CA VAL A 14 -5.99 -0.56 -8.84
C VAL A 14 -7.14 0.44 -8.85
N VAL A 15 -7.51 1.00 -7.70
CA VAL A 15 -8.68 1.87 -7.58
C VAL A 15 -8.37 3.33 -7.95
N GLY A 16 -7.13 3.78 -7.71
CA GLY A 16 -6.68 5.14 -7.98
C GLY A 16 -6.98 5.67 -9.38
N PRO A 17 -6.62 4.94 -10.46
CA PRO A 17 -6.90 5.37 -11.82
C PRO A 17 -8.38 5.59 -12.12
N PHE A 18 -9.26 4.75 -11.56
CA PHE A 18 -10.72 4.88 -11.75
C PHE A 18 -11.28 6.09 -11.01
N TYR A 19 -10.83 6.36 -9.79
CA TYR A 19 -11.24 7.55 -9.05
C TYR A 19 -10.77 8.84 -9.75
N LEU A 20 -9.52 8.89 -10.22
CA LEU A 20 -8.98 10.05 -10.91
C LEU A 20 -9.66 10.30 -12.28
N ALA A 21 -9.83 9.25 -13.09
CA ALA A 21 -10.40 9.37 -14.42
C ALA A 21 -11.93 9.57 -14.41
N ARG A 22 -12.66 8.77 -13.62
CA ARG A 22 -14.13 8.74 -13.63
C ARG A 22 -14.78 9.51 -12.48
N GLY A 23 -14.11 9.65 -11.34
CA GLY A 23 -14.59 10.44 -10.21
C GLY A 23 -14.25 11.93 -10.35
N LEU A 24 -13.01 12.25 -10.72
CA LEU A 24 -12.52 13.63 -10.86
C LEU A 24 -12.48 14.13 -12.32
N GLY A 25 -12.79 13.28 -13.30
CA GLY A 25 -12.82 13.67 -14.72
C GLY A 25 -11.46 14.03 -15.31
N LEU A 26 -10.35 13.56 -14.73
CA LEU A 26 -9.00 13.86 -15.23
C LEU A 26 -8.71 13.12 -16.53
N GLY A 27 -8.07 13.80 -17.48
CA GLY A 27 -7.56 13.17 -18.71
C GLY A 27 -6.47 12.13 -18.41
N MET A 28 -6.43 11.06 -19.21
CA MET A 28 -5.57 9.88 -18.98
C MET A 28 -4.08 10.20 -18.80
N ALA A 29 -3.55 11.23 -19.49
CA ALA A 29 -2.16 11.66 -19.33
C ALA A 29 -1.86 12.17 -17.91
N LYS A 30 -2.80 12.91 -17.29
CA LYS A 30 -2.66 13.39 -15.91
C LYS A 30 -2.78 12.25 -14.90
N VAL A 31 -3.67 11.29 -15.16
CA VAL A 31 -3.80 10.07 -14.33
C VAL A 31 -2.48 9.30 -14.31
N GLY A 32 -1.87 9.08 -15.47
CA GLY A 32 -0.57 8.43 -15.59
C GLY A 32 0.52 9.15 -14.79
N LEU A 33 0.62 10.48 -14.93
CA LEU A 33 1.59 11.30 -14.19
C LEU A 33 1.42 11.16 -12.67
N VAL A 34 0.18 11.19 -12.17
CA VAL A 34 -0.13 11.04 -10.75
C VAL A 34 0.21 9.63 -10.25
N MET A 35 -0.07 8.60 -11.04
CA MET A 35 0.30 7.22 -10.70
C MET A 35 1.82 7.00 -10.66
N SER A 36 2.59 7.72 -11.49
CA SER A 36 4.06 7.67 -11.46
C SER A 36 4.67 8.24 -10.18
N ALA A 37 3.94 9.04 -9.41
CA ALA A 37 4.41 9.55 -8.13
C ALA A 37 4.73 8.42 -7.13
N GLY A 38 3.97 7.31 -7.17
CA GLY A 38 4.22 6.14 -6.32
C GLY A 38 5.64 5.56 -6.52
N PRO A 39 5.98 5.06 -7.72
CA PRO A 39 7.32 4.56 -8.02
C PRO A 39 8.45 5.55 -7.73
N LEU A 40 8.25 6.84 -8.01
CA LEU A 40 9.23 7.89 -7.69
C LEU A 40 9.47 7.97 -6.18
N VAL A 41 8.40 8.06 -5.38
CA VAL A 41 8.50 8.07 -3.91
C VAL A 41 9.19 6.80 -3.41
N ALA A 42 8.87 5.62 -3.96
CA ALA A 42 9.52 4.38 -3.56
C ALA A 42 11.03 4.41 -3.84
N ALA A 43 11.44 4.94 -4.99
CA ALA A 43 12.85 5.06 -5.36
C ALA A 43 13.61 6.00 -4.41
N PHE A 44 13.03 7.17 -4.09
CA PHE A 44 13.66 8.13 -3.17
C PHE A 44 13.60 7.69 -1.71
N ALA A 45 12.52 7.02 -1.29
CA ALA A 45 12.34 6.55 0.09
C ALA A 45 13.12 5.26 0.39
N GLY A 46 13.51 4.47 -0.62
CA GLY A 46 14.15 3.17 -0.42
C GLY A 46 15.49 3.25 0.33
N VAL A 47 16.38 4.17 -0.06
CA VAL A 47 17.68 4.36 0.60
C VAL A 47 17.55 4.85 2.05
N PRO A 48 16.79 5.93 2.36
CA PRO A 48 16.60 6.35 3.74
C PRO A 48 15.85 5.31 4.58
N ALA A 49 14.90 4.57 4.00
CA ALA A 49 14.25 3.45 4.66
C ALA A 49 15.25 2.38 5.12
N GLY A 50 16.17 1.97 4.24
CA GLY A 50 17.25 1.04 4.60
C GLY A 50 18.09 1.56 5.77
N ARG A 51 18.55 2.82 5.69
CA ARG A 51 19.34 3.44 6.78
C ARG A 51 18.58 3.53 8.11
N LEU A 52 17.29 3.81 8.08
CA LEU A 52 16.45 3.83 9.29
C LEU A 52 16.34 2.44 9.91
N VAL A 53 16.17 1.41 9.09
CA VAL A 53 16.12 0.01 9.53
C VAL A 53 17.45 -0.43 10.14
N ASP A 54 18.56 -0.08 9.49
CA ASP A 54 19.90 -0.42 9.99
C ASP A 54 20.21 0.28 11.32
N ARG A 55 19.70 1.51 11.51
CA ARG A 55 19.93 2.31 12.73
C ARG A 55 19.02 1.95 13.89
N PHE A 56 17.72 1.73 13.64
CA PHE A 56 16.71 1.54 14.68
C PHE A 56 16.23 0.10 14.83
N GLY A 57 16.75 -0.82 14.00
CA GLY A 57 16.41 -2.22 14.02
C GLY A 57 15.13 -2.54 13.23
N ALA A 58 15.12 -3.73 12.63
CA ALA A 58 14.04 -4.19 11.77
C ALA A 58 12.68 -4.36 12.48
N PRO A 59 12.58 -4.95 13.70
CA PRO A 59 11.28 -5.17 14.33
C PRO A 59 10.52 -3.87 14.64
N GLY A 60 11.20 -2.85 15.16
CA GLY A 60 10.59 -1.55 15.46
C GLY A 60 10.14 -0.81 14.20
N MET A 61 10.96 -0.84 13.15
CA MET A 61 10.62 -0.18 11.88
C MET A 61 9.47 -0.86 11.13
N VAL A 62 9.27 -2.18 11.29
CA VAL A 62 8.07 -2.85 10.78
C VAL A 62 6.80 -2.25 11.41
N VAL A 63 6.78 -2.03 12.72
CA VAL A 63 5.61 -1.46 13.42
C VAL A 63 5.34 -0.03 12.97
N VAL A 64 6.38 0.81 12.91
CA VAL A 64 6.27 2.20 12.43
C VAL A 64 5.73 2.27 11.01
N ALA A 65 6.23 1.41 10.12
CA ALA A 65 5.75 1.35 8.75
C ALA A 65 4.27 0.95 8.66
N LEU A 66 3.84 -0.06 9.41
CA LEU A 66 2.43 -0.49 9.43
C LEU A 66 1.50 0.57 10.01
N ALA A 67 1.92 1.25 11.08
CA ALA A 67 1.14 2.34 11.68
C ALA A 67 0.97 3.50 10.70
N GLY A 68 2.03 3.90 9.99
CA GLY A 68 1.95 4.95 8.98
C GLY A 68 1.12 4.55 7.75
N MET A 69 1.18 3.29 7.31
CA MET A 69 0.27 2.80 6.26
C MET A 69 -1.20 2.85 6.71
N LEU A 70 -1.50 2.44 7.95
CA LEU A 70 -2.84 2.52 8.52
C LEU A 70 -3.33 3.96 8.58
N LEU A 71 -2.50 4.90 9.06
CA LEU A 71 -2.83 6.33 9.08
C LEU A 71 -3.09 6.87 7.68
N GLY A 72 -2.28 6.50 6.68
CA GLY A 72 -2.50 6.88 5.28
C GLY A 72 -3.83 6.37 4.71
N CYS A 73 -4.23 5.14 5.06
CA CYS A 73 -5.54 4.60 4.71
C CYS A 73 -6.66 5.38 5.40
N VAL A 74 -6.60 5.52 6.74
CA VAL A 74 -7.64 6.22 7.50
C VAL A 74 -7.81 7.66 7.01
N ALA A 75 -6.71 8.39 6.82
CA ALA A 75 -6.71 9.77 6.35
C ALA A 75 -7.44 9.94 5.01
N LEU A 76 -7.25 9.02 4.06
CA LEU A 76 -7.98 9.05 2.79
C LEU A 76 -9.47 8.68 2.96
N GLY A 77 -9.77 7.74 3.85
CA GLY A 77 -11.15 7.31 4.14
C GLY A 77 -12.01 8.39 4.79
N VAL A 78 -11.43 9.19 5.69
CA VAL A 78 -12.13 10.30 6.37
C VAL A 78 -12.03 11.64 5.63
N MET A 79 -11.19 11.73 4.59
CA MET A 79 -10.99 13.00 3.88
C MET A 79 -12.29 13.47 3.20
N PRO A 80 -12.61 14.78 3.28
CA PRO A 80 -13.69 15.36 2.51
C PRO A 80 -13.45 15.15 1.02
N ALA A 81 -14.51 14.88 0.24
CA ALA A 81 -14.41 14.72 -1.21
C ALA A 81 -13.81 15.98 -1.90
N ALA A 82 -13.92 17.15 -1.26
CA ALA A 82 -13.32 18.41 -1.70
C ALA A 82 -11.78 18.39 -1.74
N ALA A 83 -11.12 17.48 -1.02
CA ALA A 83 -9.66 17.32 -1.09
C ALA A 83 -9.18 16.80 -2.45
N GLY A 84 -10.07 16.14 -3.22
CA GLY A 84 -9.88 15.73 -4.60
C GLY A 84 -8.50 15.13 -4.89
N LEU A 85 -7.81 15.70 -5.88
CA LEU A 85 -6.51 15.22 -6.35
C LEU A 85 -5.40 15.36 -5.29
N ALA A 86 -5.38 16.46 -4.53
CA ALA A 86 -4.32 16.71 -3.55
C ALA A 86 -4.36 15.70 -2.39
N GLY A 87 -5.56 15.37 -1.91
CA GLY A 87 -5.76 14.32 -0.90
C GLY A 87 -5.31 12.94 -1.39
N PHE A 88 -5.61 12.63 -2.64
CA PHE A 88 -5.20 11.38 -3.26
C PHE A 88 -3.67 11.29 -3.46
N MET A 89 -3.03 12.38 -3.90
CA MET A 89 -1.57 12.46 -4.03
C MET A 89 -0.87 12.28 -2.68
N LEU A 90 -1.37 12.94 -1.63
CA LEU A 90 -0.84 12.79 -0.27
C LEU A 90 -0.95 11.33 0.20
N HIS A 91 -2.08 10.68 -0.05
CA HIS A 91 -2.26 9.26 0.26
C HIS A 91 -1.25 8.36 -0.48
N ILE A 92 -1.05 8.55 -1.79
CA ILE A 92 -0.05 7.77 -2.55
C ILE A 92 1.34 7.94 -1.97
N VAL A 93 1.74 9.17 -1.66
CA VAL A 93 3.07 9.46 -1.10
C VAL A 93 3.24 8.76 0.25
N ILE A 94 2.26 8.90 1.15
CA ILE A 94 2.30 8.30 2.49
C ILE A 94 2.36 6.77 2.41
N ILE A 95 1.43 6.14 1.68
CA ILE A 95 1.36 4.69 1.57
C ILE A 95 2.65 4.13 0.95
N THR A 96 3.15 4.79 -0.09
CA THR A 96 4.33 4.28 -0.81
C THR A 96 5.62 4.43 -0.01
N ALA A 97 5.80 5.55 0.70
CA ALA A 97 6.95 5.75 1.56
C ALA A 97 7.00 4.73 2.71
N HIS A 98 5.86 4.50 3.37
CA HIS A 98 5.79 3.51 4.46
C HIS A 98 5.86 2.08 3.94
N TYR A 99 5.36 1.81 2.73
CA TYR A 99 5.56 0.52 2.08
C TYR A 99 7.05 0.25 1.81
N ALA A 100 7.80 1.25 1.33
CA ALA A 100 9.25 1.13 1.13
C ALA A 100 9.97 0.83 2.46
N LEU A 101 9.59 1.52 3.55
CA LEU A 101 10.10 1.23 4.90
C LEU A 101 9.76 -0.18 5.37
N PHE A 102 8.52 -0.61 5.20
CA PHE A 102 8.09 -1.96 5.55
C PHE A 102 8.89 -3.01 4.76
N GLN A 103 9.10 -2.81 3.46
CA GLN A 103 9.85 -3.74 2.64
C GLN A 103 11.31 -3.85 3.08
N ALA A 104 11.97 -2.74 3.40
CA ALA A 104 13.33 -2.74 3.94
C ALA A 104 13.37 -3.49 5.28
N ALA A 105 12.48 -3.14 6.22
CA ALA A 105 12.45 -3.71 7.57
C ALA A 105 12.15 -5.21 7.54
N ASN A 106 11.12 -5.63 6.80
CA ASN A 106 10.71 -7.02 6.70
C ASN A 106 11.78 -7.88 6.00
N ASN A 107 12.44 -7.35 4.96
CA ASN A 107 13.53 -8.06 4.30
C ASN A 107 14.72 -8.25 5.24
N THR A 108 15.13 -7.21 5.96
CA THR A 108 16.21 -7.31 6.96
C THR A 108 15.85 -8.31 8.04
N ALA A 109 14.67 -8.19 8.67
CA ALA A 109 14.22 -9.09 9.73
C ALA A 109 14.23 -10.57 9.32
N VAL A 110 13.79 -10.89 8.10
CA VAL A 110 13.77 -12.27 7.59
C VAL A 110 15.18 -12.78 7.27
N MET A 111 16.10 -11.91 6.86
CA MET A 111 17.44 -12.30 6.40
C MET A 111 18.50 -12.34 7.51
N THR A 112 18.29 -11.66 8.63
CA THR A 112 19.27 -11.55 9.73
C THR A 112 19.73 -12.93 10.24
N ASP A 113 18.81 -13.88 10.39
CA ASP A 113 19.09 -15.21 10.97
C ASP A 113 19.31 -16.31 9.91
N VAL A 114 19.43 -15.94 8.63
CA VAL A 114 19.54 -16.91 7.53
C VAL A 114 21.00 -17.17 7.16
N SER A 115 21.37 -18.46 7.19
CA SER A 115 22.69 -18.93 6.79
C SER A 115 23.00 -18.61 5.32
N PRO A 116 24.24 -18.24 4.96
CA PRO A 116 24.59 -17.77 3.61
C PRO A 116 24.18 -18.73 2.47
N ASP A 117 24.26 -20.03 2.72
CA ASP A 117 23.90 -21.13 1.81
C ASP A 117 22.39 -21.17 1.49
N ARG A 118 21.54 -20.61 2.34
CA ARG A 118 20.06 -20.61 2.18
C ARG A 118 19.47 -19.26 1.83
N ARG A 119 20.27 -18.18 1.86
CA ARG A 119 19.79 -16.81 1.59
C ARG A 119 19.10 -16.66 0.23
N GLY A 120 19.61 -17.32 -0.80
CA GLY A 120 19.00 -17.31 -2.13
C GLY A 120 17.58 -17.92 -2.15
N VAL A 121 17.41 -19.07 -1.50
CA VAL A 121 16.12 -19.77 -1.40
C VAL A 121 15.13 -18.97 -0.57
N ILE A 122 15.54 -18.46 0.61
CA ILE A 122 14.66 -17.65 1.46
C ILE A 122 14.26 -16.35 0.76
N SER A 123 15.18 -15.71 0.03
CA SER A 123 14.89 -14.51 -0.75
C SER A 123 13.90 -14.79 -1.88
N GLY A 124 14.08 -15.92 -2.58
CA GLY A 124 13.15 -16.41 -3.61
C GLY A 124 11.74 -16.65 -3.06
N LEU A 125 11.63 -17.36 -1.94
CA LEU A 125 10.34 -17.61 -1.27
C LEU A 125 9.69 -16.31 -0.79
N LEU A 126 10.48 -15.37 -0.27
CA LEU A 126 9.99 -14.06 0.16
C LEU A 126 9.45 -13.24 -1.02
N ASN A 127 10.15 -13.27 -2.16
CA ASN A 127 9.73 -12.60 -3.39
C ASN A 127 8.47 -13.26 -3.98
N LEU A 128 8.41 -14.59 -3.98
CA LEU A 128 7.22 -15.33 -4.41
C LEU A 128 6.00 -14.95 -3.56
N ALA A 129 6.14 -14.94 -2.22
CA ALA A 129 5.08 -14.53 -1.32
C ALA A 129 4.64 -13.07 -1.57
N ARG A 130 5.57 -12.17 -1.89
CA ARG A 130 5.26 -10.78 -2.27
C ARG A 130 4.44 -10.73 -3.56
N ASN A 131 4.89 -11.40 -4.62
CA ASN A 131 4.21 -11.41 -5.91
C ASN A 131 2.82 -12.04 -5.81
N LEU A 132 2.66 -13.13 -5.04
CA LEU A 132 1.33 -13.71 -4.77
C LEU A 132 0.42 -12.72 -4.03
N GLY A 133 0.96 -11.95 -3.08
CA GLY A 133 0.21 -10.89 -2.40
C GLY A 133 -0.20 -9.74 -3.33
N LEU A 134 0.67 -9.33 -4.24
CA LEU A 134 0.36 -8.29 -5.22
C LEU A 134 -0.73 -8.77 -6.19
N ILE A 135 -0.58 -9.97 -6.77
CA ILE A 135 -1.55 -10.51 -7.73
C ILE A 135 -2.89 -10.81 -7.04
N GLY A 136 -2.88 -11.58 -5.96
CA GLY A 136 -4.10 -11.93 -5.23
C GLY A 136 -4.78 -10.72 -4.61
N GLY A 137 -3.98 -9.78 -4.11
CA GLY A 137 -4.50 -8.54 -3.54
C GLY A 137 -5.15 -7.60 -4.55
N ALA A 138 -4.58 -7.47 -5.76
CA ALA A 138 -5.20 -6.72 -6.83
C ALA A 138 -6.57 -7.27 -7.20
N SER A 139 -6.70 -8.60 -7.30
CA SER A 139 -7.97 -9.26 -7.59
C SER A 139 -9.00 -9.04 -6.50
N VAL A 140 -8.65 -9.26 -5.23
CA VAL A 140 -9.58 -9.09 -4.09
C VAL A 140 -10.00 -7.63 -3.94
N MET A 141 -9.06 -6.69 -3.97
CA MET A 141 -9.37 -5.27 -3.76
C MET A 141 -10.10 -4.65 -4.95
N GLY A 142 -9.81 -5.11 -6.18
CA GLY A 142 -10.58 -4.77 -7.37
C GLY A 142 -12.03 -5.27 -7.28
N ALA A 143 -12.25 -6.48 -6.77
CA ALA A 143 -13.59 -7.02 -6.57
C ALA A 143 -14.38 -6.25 -5.48
N VAL A 144 -13.74 -5.95 -4.34
CA VAL A 144 -14.33 -5.12 -3.27
C VAL A 144 -14.71 -3.75 -3.81
N PHE A 145 -13.82 -3.12 -4.58
CA PHE A 145 -14.11 -1.83 -5.21
C PHE A 145 -15.29 -1.92 -6.18
N ALA A 146 -15.27 -2.88 -7.11
CA ALA A 146 -16.33 -3.06 -8.10
C ALA A 146 -17.70 -3.30 -7.45
N PHE A 147 -17.74 -4.13 -6.40
CA PHE A 147 -18.95 -4.40 -5.63
C PHE A 147 -19.47 -3.13 -4.94
N ALA A 148 -18.59 -2.33 -4.34
CA ALA A 148 -18.96 -1.12 -3.62
C ALA A 148 -19.25 0.08 -4.53
N SER A 149 -18.68 0.15 -5.74
CA SER A 149 -18.84 1.27 -6.67
C SER A 149 -20.06 1.19 -7.60
N GLY A 150 -20.74 0.03 -7.67
CA GLY A 150 -21.95 -0.15 -8.48
C GLY A 150 -21.78 0.27 -9.95
N ALA A 151 -22.80 0.91 -10.54
CA ALA A 151 -22.86 1.27 -11.96
C ALA A 151 -21.98 2.48 -12.39
N GLY A 152 -21.17 3.04 -11.50
CA GLY A 152 -20.11 3.99 -11.87
C GLY A 152 -20.50 5.48 -11.88
N GLU A 153 -21.54 5.88 -11.13
CA GLU A 153 -21.76 7.30 -10.82
C GLU A 153 -20.65 7.85 -9.88
N PRO A 154 -20.28 9.14 -9.96
CA PRO A 154 -19.14 9.69 -9.21
C PRO A 154 -19.22 9.48 -7.69
N ALA A 155 -20.43 9.58 -7.12
CA ALA A 155 -20.66 9.34 -5.68
C ALA A 155 -20.44 7.86 -5.30
N ALA A 156 -20.84 6.92 -6.16
CA ALA A 156 -20.64 5.50 -5.95
C ALA A 156 -19.16 5.11 -6.08
N ILE A 157 -18.41 5.73 -7.00
CA ILE A 157 -16.96 5.57 -7.12
C ILE A 157 -16.22 6.05 -5.86
N ALA A 158 -16.63 7.20 -5.31
CA ALA A 158 -16.07 7.71 -4.05
C ALA A 158 -16.38 6.79 -2.85
N LEU A 159 -17.59 6.20 -2.82
CA LEU A 159 -17.94 5.18 -1.82
C LEU A 159 -17.08 3.92 -1.98
N GLY A 160 -16.91 3.43 -3.21
CA GLY A 160 -16.05 2.30 -3.51
C GLY A 160 -14.63 2.49 -3.00
N LEU A 161 -14.03 3.67 -3.25
CA LEU A 161 -12.71 4.01 -2.73
C LEU A 161 -12.66 3.95 -1.19
N ARG A 162 -13.65 4.54 -0.51
CA ARG A 162 -13.72 4.53 0.97
C ARG A 162 -13.85 3.12 1.53
N VAL A 163 -14.68 2.28 0.94
CA VAL A 163 -14.88 0.88 1.35
C VAL A 163 -13.59 0.09 1.16
N THR A 164 -12.94 0.18 0.01
CA THR A 164 -11.68 -0.56 -0.23
C THR A 164 -10.58 -0.12 0.74
N VAL A 165 -10.47 1.17 1.02
CA VAL A 165 -9.50 1.71 1.98
C VAL A 165 -9.83 1.30 3.43
N ALA A 166 -11.11 1.22 3.79
CA ALA A 166 -11.54 0.73 5.09
C ALA A 166 -11.23 -0.77 5.28
N VAL A 167 -11.45 -1.60 4.24
CA VAL A 167 -11.08 -3.02 4.25
C VAL A 167 -9.56 -3.17 4.38
N ALA A 168 -8.78 -2.36 3.67
CA ALA A 168 -7.32 -2.34 3.79
C ALA A 168 -6.87 -1.99 5.22
N ALA A 169 -7.48 -0.98 5.84
CA ALA A 169 -7.22 -0.62 7.23
C ALA A 169 -7.59 -1.75 8.22
N ALA A 170 -8.73 -2.42 8.00
CA ALA A 170 -9.17 -3.55 8.82
C ALA A 170 -8.18 -4.74 8.75
N LEU A 171 -7.64 -5.04 7.57
CA LEU A 171 -6.62 -6.08 7.39
C LEU A 171 -5.32 -5.76 8.14
N LEU A 172 -4.91 -4.48 8.19
CA LEU A 172 -3.75 -4.06 8.96
C LEU A 172 -4.00 -4.19 10.47
N LEU A 173 -5.20 -3.84 10.95
CA LEU A 173 -5.59 -3.94 12.35
C LEU A 173 -5.74 -5.39 12.84
N ALA A 174 -6.35 -6.27 12.03
CA ALA A 174 -6.52 -7.69 12.35
C ALA A 174 -5.17 -8.38 12.61
N ARG A 175 -4.12 -7.93 11.93
CA ARG A 175 -2.76 -8.40 12.16
C ARG A 175 -2.14 -7.86 13.45
N GLY A 176 -2.36 -6.60 13.81
CA GLY A 176 -1.84 -6.04 15.06
C GLY A 176 -2.31 -6.80 16.31
N ARG A 177 -3.45 -7.50 16.22
CA ARG A 177 -4.02 -8.35 17.29
C ARG A 177 -3.42 -9.75 17.39
N GLN A 178 -2.65 -10.23 16.39
CA GLN A 178 -2.03 -11.56 16.42
C GLN A 178 -0.64 -11.56 17.07
N THR A 179 -0.11 -10.38 17.42
CA THR A 179 1.21 -10.19 18.03
C THR A 179 1.16 -9.65 19.47
N ALA A 180 -0.03 -9.52 20.06
CA ALA A 180 -0.25 -9.17 21.46
C ALA A 180 -0.81 -10.38 22.20
#